data_AF-A0A3D0H2Q8-F1
#
_entry.id   AF-A0A3D0H2Q8-F1
#
_cell.length_a   1.000
_cell.length_b   1.000
_cell.length_c   1.000
_cell.angle_alpha   90.00
_cell.angle_beta   90.00
_cell.angle_gamma   90.00
#
_symmetry.space_group_name_H-M   'P 1'
#
loop_
_entity.id
_entity.type
_entity.pdbx_description
1 polymer ?
#
loop_
_entity_poly.entity_id
_entity_poly.type
_entity_poly.pdbx_seq_one_letter_code
_entity_poly.pdbx_strand_id
1 'polypeptide(L)'
;TTHVLDAAVQTVNALHQQNPFDFGISLGDTCNNTSYNELRWYIDVIDGKVIRPSSGAHLGADSIDYQKPYQAAGLDKSIPWYQAMGNHDHFYLGSFPVDANPALGIRQSYLSDSVWSIANVLVPNLRTFPVLFNMAGMTAEPRFYTGVLDGSTPYGTIIHAGPATDPAFAAGAPKVAADSDRRSLVRTEWIQEFFKTTTKPVGHGFHLVDKDSPPGFTCYSFVPNPKIPLKVIVLDDTQREDDGSTDIHGHGYLDAQRWAWLQAELAKGQADNQLMIIAAHVPIGVAPIGSELEWWGETKDIAPQHQNAVSLAALVKTLQHTPNLLMWIAGHRHLNTVKAFPSADPAKPEQGFWQVETSSLRDFPQQFRT
;
A
#
# COMPACT_ATOMS: atom_id res chain seq x y z
N THR A 1 2.71 -14.50 0.86
CA THR A 1 2.26 -15.17 2.10
C THR A 1 3.22 -14.80 3.22
N THR A 2 2.87 -15.07 4.49
CA THR A 2 3.77 -14.79 5.62
C THR A 2 5.12 -15.51 5.49
N HIS A 3 5.14 -16.73 4.96
CA HIS A 3 6.36 -17.49 4.68
C HIS A 3 7.26 -16.83 3.63
N VAL A 4 6.67 -16.22 2.58
CA VAL A 4 7.46 -15.50 1.56
C VAL A 4 8.10 -14.26 2.15
N LEU A 5 7.37 -13.52 3.00
CA LEU A 5 7.93 -12.39 3.72
C LEU A 5 9.04 -12.83 4.68
N ASP A 6 8.82 -13.91 5.44
CA ASP A 6 9.83 -14.44 6.37
C ASP A 6 11.10 -14.89 5.64
N ALA A 7 10.97 -15.55 4.48
CA ALA A 7 12.12 -15.92 3.66
C ALA A 7 12.88 -14.68 3.14
N ALA A 8 12.17 -13.63 2.71
CA ALA A 8 12.81 -12.37 2.33
C ALA A 8 13.55 -11.72 3.52
N VAL A 9 12.97 -11.74 4.72
CA VAL A 9 13.61 -11.26 5.94
C VAL A 9 14.88 -12.06 6.27
N GLN A 10 14.85 -13.39 6.13
CA GLN A 10 16.04 -14.23 6.30
C GLN A 10 17.13 -13.88 5.29
N THR A 11 16.79 -13.67 4.02
CA THR A 11 17.73 -13.21 2.99
C THR A 11 18.32 -11.83 3.35
N VAL A 12 17.50 -10.88 3.81
CA VAL A 12 17.97 -9.56 4.28
C VAL A 12 18.97 -9.72 5.42
N ASN A 13 18.69 -10.55 6.43
CA ASN A 13 19.61 -10.78 7.54
C ASN A 13 20.94 -11.38 7.07
N ALA A 14 20.90 -12.36 6.16
CA ALA A 14 22.11 -12.98 5.61
C ALA A 14 22.96 -12.00 4.79
N LEU A 15 22.33 -11.08 4.06
CA LEU A 15 23.02 -10.03 3.33
C LEU A 15 23.60 -8.97 4.27
N HIS A 16 22.85 -8.60 5.32
CA HIS A 16 23.30 -7.64 6.33
C HIS A 16 24.58 -8.09 7.04
N GLN A 17 24.73 -9.40 7.30
CA GLN A 17 25.95 -9.96 7.88
C GLN A 17 27.19 -9.80 6.98
N GLN A 18 26.99 -9.76 5.66
CA GLN A 18 28.07 -9.61 4.68
C GLN A 18 28.38 -8.14 4.41
N ASN A 19 27.33 -7.33 4.27
CA ASN A 19 27.42 -5.90 4.03
C ASN A 19 26.29 -5.19 4.81
N PRO A 20 26.60 -4.64 6.00
CA PRO A 20 25.58 -4.04 6.86
C PRO A 20 24.80 -2.92 6.17
N PHE A 21 23.48 -3.08 6.14
CA PHE A 21 22.53 -2.04 5.75
C PHE A 21 22.41 -0.96 6.82
N ASP A 22 22.40 0.31 6.40
CA ASP A 22 22.08 1.44 7.29
C ASP A 22 20.59 1.46 7.68
N PHE A 23 19.69 0.99 6.80
CA PHE A 23 18.25 0.89 7.04
C PHE A 23 17.53 0.03 5.96
N GLY A 24 16.27 -0.33 6.24
CA GLY A 24 15.31 -0.83 5.24
C GLY A 24 14.08 0.07 5.12
N ILE A 25 13.37 0.02 3.99
CA ILE A 25 12.10 0.75 3.82
C ILE A 25 11.11 -0.08 3.01
N SER A 26 9.86 -0.15 3.46
CA SER A 26 8.73 -0.68 2.70
C SER A 26 7.93 0.48 2.10
N LEU A 27 7.61 0.38 0.82
CA LEU A 27 6.98 1.44 0.04
C LEU A 27 5.45 1.35 0.03
N GLY A 28 4.84 0.73 1.05
CA GLY A 28 3.39 0.58 1.18
C GLY A 28 2.87 -0.81 0.79
N ASP A 29 1.54 -0.95 0.81
CA ASP A 29 0.79 -2.19 0.55
C ASP A 29 1.24 -3.34 1.45
N THR A 30 1.26 -3.07 2.75
CA THR A 30 1.58 -4.07 3.79
C THR A 30 0.46 -5.10 3.94
N CYS A 31 -0.77 -4.73 3.61
CA CYS A 31 -1.93 -5.59 3.50
C CYS A 31 -2.59 -5.44 2.12
N ASN A 32 -3.39 -6.41 1.71
CA ASN A 32 -4.10 -6.34 0.42
C ASN A 32 -5.46 -5.62 0.55
N ASN A 33 -6.03 -5.61 1.74
CA ASN A 33 -7.41 -5.21 1.96
C ASN A 33 -7.63 -4.50 3.31
N THR A 34 -6.65 -3.77 3.86
CA THR A 34 -6.80 -3.05 5.15
C THR A 34 -7.04 -3.93 6.39
N SER A 35 -7.03 -5.25 6.26
CA SER A 35 -7.44 -6.17 7.34
C SER A 35 -6.42 -6.17 8.49
N TYR A 36 -6.94 -6.15 9.73
CA TYR A 36 -6.11 -6.15 10.93
C TYR A 36 -5.15 -7.35 11.01
N ASN A 37 -5.63 -8.57 10.74
CA ASN A 37 -4.81 -9.77 10.75
C ASN A 37 -3.67 -9.74 9.72
N GLU A 38 -3.91 -9.24 8.50
CA GLU A 38 -2.88 -9.11 7.47
C GLU A 38 -1.77 -8.16 7.91
N LEU A 39 -2.13 -6.99 8.45
CA LEU A 39 -1.17 -6.04 9.00
C LEU A 39 -0.40 -6.63 10.17
N ARG A 40 -1.09 -7.32 11.09
CA ARG A 40 -0.41 -7.98 12.22
C ARG A 40 0.57 -9.03 11.74
N TRP A 41 0.21 -9.88 10.78
CA TRP A 41 1.15 -10.85 10.22
C TRP A 41 2.37 -10.19 9.58
N TYR A 42 2.18 -9.09 8.83
CA TYR A 42 3.29 -8.33 8.26
C TYR A 42 4.27 -7.86 9.34
N ILE A 43 3.78 -7.18 10.37
CA ILE A 43 4.60 -6.65 11.47
C ILE A 43 5.21 -7.79 12.30
N ASP A 44 4.43 -8.83 12.60
CA ASP A 44 4.84 -9.92 13.49
C ASP A 44 5.89 -10.83 12.85
N VAL A 45 5.88 -10.98 11.51
CA VAL A 45 6.97 -11.66 10.78
C VAL A 45 8.27 -10.88 10.95
N ILE A 46 8.23 -9.55 10.76
CA ILE A 46 9.40 -8.68 10.89
C ILE A 46 9.88 -8.62 12.36
N ASP A 47 8.97 -8.66 13.32
CA ASP A 47 9.29 -8.75 14.75
C ASP A 47 9.87 -10.12 15.18
N GLY A 48 9.77 -11.15 14.33
CA GLY A 48 10.19 -12.50 14.68
C GLY A 48 9.31 -13.13 15.75
N LYS A 49 7.98 -13.03 15.60
CA LYS A 49 7.03 -13.70 16.50
C LYS A 49 6.56 -15.04 15.93
N VAL A 50 5.82 -15.79 16.74
CA VAL A 50 5.07 -16.95 16.28
C VAL A 50 3.92 -16.48 15.40
N ILE A 51 3.89 -16.96 14.16
CA ILE A 51 2.88 -16.64 13.16
C ILE A 51 1.90 -17.79 13.07
N ARG A 52 0.60 -17.48 13.04
CA ARG A 52 -0.47 -18.42 12.68
C ARG A 52 -0.97 -18.04 11.28
N PRO A 53 -0.48 -18.69 10.20
CA PRO A 53 -0.72 -18.26 8.83
C PRO A 53 -2.10 -18.71 8.30
N SER A 54 -3.15 -18.59 9.11
CA SER A 54 -4.54 -18.92 8.77
C SER A 54 -5.49 -18.01 9.52
N SER A 55 -6.65 -17.69 8.94
CA SER A 55 -7.71 -16.87 9.55
C SER A 55 -9.01 -17.66 9.67
N GLY A 56 -10.00 -17.12 10.40
CA GLY A 56 -11.25 -17.81 10.71
C GLY A 56 -11.08 -18.87 11.79
N ALA A 57 -11.58 -20.08 11.53
CA ALA A 57 -11.51 -21.18 12.49
C ALA A 57 -10.15 -21.89 12.52
N HIS A 58 -9.13 -21.35 11.85
CA HIS A 58 -7.78 -21.95 11.73
C HIS A 58 -7.80 -23.42 11.27
N LEU A 59 -8.74 -23.74 10.38
CA LEU A 59 -8.93 -25.09 9.86
C LEU A 59 -7.68 -25.52 9.08
N GLY A 60 -6.95 -26.50 9.61
CA GLY A 60 -5.69 -26.93 9.01
C GLY A 60 -4.43 -26.56 9.79
N ALA A 61 -4.54 -25.76 10.85
CA ALA A 61 -3.40 -25.35 11.67
C ALA A 61 -2.61 -26.52 12.28
N ASP A 62 -3.23 -27.70 12.42
CA ASP A 62 -2.56 -28.90 12.93
C ASP A 62 -2.22 -29.94 11.84
N SER A 63 -2.78 -29.80 10.64
CA SER A 63 -2.76 -30.86 9.60
C SER A 63 -2.20 -30.43 8.25
N ILE A 64 -2.18 -29.13 7.92
CA ILE A 64 -1.72 -28.59 6.64
C ILE A 64 -0.43 -27.81 6.88
N ASP A 65 0.67 -28.25 6.25
CA ASP A 65 2.01 -27.77 6.57
C ASP A 65 2.17 -26.24 6.46
N TYR A 66 1.66 -25.62 5.41
CA TYR A 66 1.74 -24.17 5.19
C TYR A 66 0.70 -23.37 5.99
N GLN A 67 -0.14 -24.03 6.80
CA GLN A 67 -1.05 -23.38 7.75
C GLN A 67 -0.63 -23.58 9.21
N LYS A 68 0.37 -24.45 9.46
CA LYS A 68 0.88 -24.69 10.81
C LYS A 68 1.53 -23.42 11.35
N PRO A 69 1.35 -23.13 12.66
CA PRO A 69 2.07 -22.06 13.28
C PRO A 69 3.59 -22.26 13.17
N TYR A 70 4.33 -21.19 12.89
CA TYR A 70 5.79 -21.23 12.80
C TYR A 70 6.40 -20.02 13.50
N GLN A 71 7.64 -20.16 13.92
CA GLN A 71 8.43 -19.06 14.47
C GLN A 71 9.08 -18.30 13.31
N ALA A 72 8.70 -17.05 13.08
CA ALA A 72 9.38 -16.20 12.11
C ALA A 72 10.81 -15.88 12.56
N ALA A 73 11.73 -15.72 11.61
CA ALA A 73 13.11 -15.38 11.89
C ALA A 73 13.24 -14.00 12.54
N GLY A 74 12.40 -13.05 12.08
CA GLY A 74 12.50 -11.65 12.46
C GLY A 74 13.66 -10.94 11.79
N LEU A 75 13.50 -9.64 11.55
CA LEU A 75 14.56 -8.80 11.01
C LEU A 75 15.65 -8.64 12.06
N ASP A 76 16.90 -8.65 11.61
CA ASP A 76 18.05 -8.34 12.47
C ASP A 76 17.81 -6.99 13.17
N LYS A 77 17.84 -7.01 14.50
CA LYS A 77 17.45 -5.86 15.33
C LYS A 77 18.38 -4.66 15.18
N SER A 78 19.54 -4.84 14.57
CA SER A 78 20.44 -3.74 14.24
C SER A 78 20.02 -2.97 12.97
N ILE A 79 19.12 -3.51 12.15
CA ILE A 79 18.58 -2.85 10.96
C ILE A 79 17.38 -2.00 11.36
N PRO A 80 17.48 -0.66 11.36
CA PRO A 80 16.29 0.17 11.48
C PRO A 80 15.46 0.06 10.19
N TRP A 81 14.14 0.05 10.29
CA TRP A 81 13.29 0.06 9.11
C TRP A 81 12.14 1.06 9.17
N TYR A 82 11.66 1.44 7.99
CA TYR A 82 10.70 2.53 7.79
C TYR A 82 9.54 2.09 6.89
N GLN A 83 8.40 2.75 7.03
CA GLN A 83 7.17 2.41 6.31
C GLN A 83 6.56 3.63 5.60
N ALA A 84 6.27 3.49 4.30
CA ALA A 84 5.34 4.37 3.58
C ALA A 84 3.93 3.76 3.56
N MET A 85 2.90 4.59 3.37
CA MET A 85 1.52 4.11 3.20
C MET A 85 1.25 3.82 1.72
N GLY A 86 0.65 2.67 1.41
CA GLY A 86 0.15 2.34 0.08
C GLY A 86 -1.37 2.30 0.01
N ASN A 87 -1.93 2.26 -1.19
CA ASN A 87 -3.39 2.35 -1.37
C ASN A 87 -4.12 1.12 -0.80
N HIS A 88 -3.52 -0.07 -0.81
CA HIS A 88 -4.12 -1.26 -0.20
C HIS A 88 -4.12 -1.26 1.34
N ASP A 89 -3.34 -0.37 1.95
CA ASP A 89 -3.28 -0.23 3.40
C ASP A 89 -4.56 0.39 3.99
N HIS A 90 -5.33 1.10 3.17
CA HIS A 90 -6.51 1.85 3.61
C HIS A 90 -7.71 1.83 2.64
N PHE A 91 -7.61 1.13 1.51
CA PHE A 91 -8.75 0.88 0.61
C PHE A 91 -9.06 -0.61 0.42
N TYR A 92 -10.36 -0.93 0.28
CA TYR A 92 -10.82 -2.24 -0.17
C TYR A 92 -10.28 -2.52 -1.57
N LEU A 93 -9.53 -3.61 -1.72
CA LEU A 93 -8.77 -3.99 -2.92
C LEU A 93 -7.82 -2.89 -3.42
N GLY A 94 -7.33 -2.03 -2.52
CA GLY A 94 -6.57 -0.85 -2.92
C GLY A 94 -7.38 0.16 -3.76
N SER A 95 -8.70 -0.01 -3.80
CA SER A 95 -9.55 0.62 -4.80
C SER A 95 -10.59 1.54 -4.19
N PHE A 96 -11.36 1.09 -3.20
CA PHE A 96 -12.50 1.86 -2.70
C PHE A 96 -12.41 2.12 -1.19
N PRO A 97 -12.81 3.32 -0.71
CA PRO A 97 -12.92 3.57 0.72
C PRO A 97 -13.95 2.64 1.34
N VAL A 98 -13.54 1.90 2.37
CA VAL A 98 -14.37 0.89 3.04
C VAL A 98 -15.64 1.50 3.62
N ASP A 99 -15.55 2.74 4.11
CA ASP A 99 -16.61 3.43 4.83
C ASP A 99 -17.31 4.54 4.03
N ALA A 100 -16.95 4.76 2.77
CA ALA A 100 -17.57 5.82 1.96
C ALA A 100 -19.09 5.64 1.83
N ASN A 101 -19.59 4.41 1.81
CA ASN A 101 -21.03 4.12 1.87
C ASN A 101 -21.32 2.80 2.60
N PRO A 102 -21.79 2.86 3.87
CA PRO A 102 -22.12 1.66 4.65
C PRO A 102 -23.17 0.75 4.00
N ALA A 103 -24.06 1.30 3.16
CA ALA A 103 -25.09 0.51 2.48
C ALA A 103 -24.52 -0.47 1.43
N LEU A 104 -23.26 -0.26 0.99
CA LEU A 104 -22.59 -1.21 0.11
C LEU A 104 -22.17 -2.48 0.86
N GLY A 105 -22.05 -2.45 2.19
CA GLY A 105 -21.70 -3.62 2.99
C GLY A 105 -20.24 -4.04 2.92
N ILE A 106 -19.33 -3.21 2.36
CA ILE A 106 -17.89 -3.51 2.26
C ILE A 106 -17.33 -3.90 3.63
N ARG A 107 -17.48 -3.04 4.65
CA ARG A 107 -16.99 -3.31 6.01
C ARG A 107 -17.53 -4.62 6.59
N GLN A 108 -18.81 -4.91 6.39
CA GLN A 108 -19.44 -6.13 6.90
C GLN A 108 -18.92 -7.39 6.21
N SER A 109 -18.50 -7.29 4.94
CA SER A 109 -17.98 -8.43 4.18
C SER A 109 -16.74 -9.08 4.81
N TYR A 110 -15.89 -8.28 5.48
CA TYR A 110 -14.70 -8.76 6.19
C TYR A 110 -15.02 -9.67 7.39
N LEU A 111 -16.12 -9.39 8.07
CA LEU A 111 -16.51 -10.03 9.33
C LEU A 111 -17.49 -11.19 9.14
N SER A 112 -18.19 -11.19 8.01
CA SER A 112 -19.26 -12.13 7.68
C SER A 112 -18.81 -13.60 7.72
N ASP A 113 -19.76 -14.48 8.06
CA ASP A 113 -19.66 -15.93 7.90
C ASP A 113 -20.07 -16.40 6.50
N SER A 114 -20.31 -15.46 5.59
CA SER A 114 -20.86 -15.72 4.26
C SER A 114 -20.03 -15.01 3.21
N VAL A 115 -19.76 -15.69 2.09
CA VAL A 115 -19.07 -15.11 0.93
C VAL A 115 -19.93 -13.98 0.39
N TRP A 116 -19.32 -12.81 0.23
CA TRP A 116 -20.01 -11.61 -0.21
C TRP A 116 -20.30 -11.69 -1.71
N SER A 117 -21.55 -11.44 -2.10
CA SER A 117 -21.94 -11.33 -3.51
C SER A 117 -22.01 -9.87 -3.95
N ILE A 118 -21.35 -9.54 -5.05
CA ILE A 118 -21.34 -8.18 -5.62
C ILE A 118 -21.47 -8.23 -7.14
N ALA A 119 -21.90 -7.12 -7.74
CA ALA A 119 -21.76 -6.95 -9.18
C ALA A 119 -20.27 -6.87 -9.58
N ASN A 120 -19.98 -7.08 -10.86
CA ASN A 120 -18.64 -6.86 -11.38
C ASN A 120 -18.35 -5.35 -11.45
N VAL A 121 -17.62 -4.86 -10.45
CA VAL A 121 -17.20 -3.44 -10.34
C VAL A 121 -15.90 -3.11 -11.05
N LEU A 122 -15.26 -4.11 -11.68
CA LEU A 122 -14.03 -3.95 -12.46
C LEU A 122 -14.32 -3.87 -13.97
N VAL A 123 -15.56 -3.53 -14.34
CA VAL A 123 -15.93 -3.23 -15.73
C VAL A 123 -15.89 -1.72 -15.93
N PRO A 124 -14.98 -1.19 -16.76
CA PRO A 124 -14.87 0.24 -16.97
C PRO A 124 -16.07 0.78 -17.76
N ASN A 125 -16.53 1.97 -17.41
CA ASN A 125 -17.54 2.70 -18.16
C ASN A 125 -16.96 4.01 -18.74
N LEU A 126 -16.53 3.93 -20.01
CA LEU A 126 -15.95 5.08 -20.71
C LEU A 126 -16.91 6.27 -20.86
N ARG A 127 -18.23 6.07 -20.71
CA ARG A 127 -19.22 7.15 -20.81
C ARG A 127 -19.26 8.04 -19.57
N THR A 128 -18.72 7.56 -18.46
CA THR A 128 -18.69 8.29 -17.18
C THR A 128 -17.31 8.84 -16.84
N PHE A 129 -16.35 8.77 -17.78
CA PHE A 129 -15.02 9.37 -17.63
C PHE A 129 -15.12 10.82 -17.12
N PRO A 130 -14.37 11.21 -16.08
CA PRO A 130 -13.22 10.49 -15.51
C PRO A 130 -13.57 9.29 -14.61
N VAL A 131 -14.81 9.14 -14.13
CA VAL A 131 -15.21 8.01 -13.26
C VAL A 131 -15.34 6.74 -14.08
N LEU A 132 -14.30 5.90 -14.14
CA LEU A 132 -14.29 4.67 -14.93
C LEU A 132 -14.94 3.49 -14.19
N PHE A 133 -14.77 3.41 -12.88
CA PHE A 133 -15.20 2.31 -12.03
C PHE A 133 -16.03 2.82 -10.85
N ASN A 134 -17.35 2.93 -11.04
CA ASN A 134 -18.20 3.50 -10.00
C ASN A 134 -18.54 2.49 -8.89
N MET A 135 -18.12 2.79 -7.66
CA MET A 135 -18.39 1.94 -6.48
C MET A 135 -19.89 1.72 -6.21
N ALA A 136 -20.77 2.66 -6.59
CA ALA A 136 -22.21 2.47 -6.46
C ALA A 136 -22.72 1.27 -7.28
N GLY A 137 -21.98 0.89 -8.32
CA GLY A 137 -22.21 -0.29 -9.14
C GLY A 137 -22.14 -1.61 -8.37
N MET A 138 -21.51 -1.68 -7.17
CA MET A 138 -21.44 -2.91 -6.36
C MET A 138 -22.81 -3.53 -6.06
N THR A 139 -23.85 -2.70 -6.01
CA THR A 139 -25.22 -3.11 -5.70
C THR A 139 -26.04 -3.56 -6.91
N ALA A 140 -25.49 -3.41 -8.12
CA ALA A 140 -26.18 -3.77 -9.36
C ALA A 140 -26.36 -5.29 -9.53
N GLU A 141 -27.08 -5.67 -10.59
CA GLU A 141 -27.23 -7.04 -11.05
C GLU A 141 -26.59 -7.19 -12.45
N PRO A 142 -26.12 -8.39 -12.84
CA PRO A 142 -26.08 -9.61 -12.03
C PRO A 142 -24.98 -9.58 -10.95
N ARG A 143 -25.25 -10.21 -9.80
CA ARG A 143 -24.26 -10.42 -8.74
C ARG A 143 -23.53 -11.75 -8.84
N PHE A 144 -22.31 -11.77 -8.33
CA PHE A 144 -21.43 -12.93 -8.28
C PHE A 144 -20.87 -13.07 -6.88
N TYR A 145 -20.80 -14.31 -6.38
CA TYR A 145 -19.91 -14.61 -5.27
C TYR A 145 -18.47 -14.55 -5.80
N THR A 146 -17.62 -13.76 -5.15
CA THR A 146 -16.21 -13.59 -5.55
C THR A 146 -15.36 -14.84 -5.30
N GLY A 147 -15.88 -15.76 -4.49
CA GLY A 147 -15.22 -16.99 -4.10
C GLY A 147 -14.16 -16.81 -3.03
N VAL A 148 -13.57 -17.94 -2.64
CA VAL A 148 -12.45 -18.00 -1.70
C VAL A 148 -11.42 -19.01 -2.17
N LEU A 149 -10.18 -18.86 -1.71
CA LEU A 149 -9.13 -19.85 -1.95
C LEU A 149 -9.29 -20.99 -0.93
N ASP A 150 -9.44 -22.22 -1.42
CA ASP A 150 -9.46 -23.42 -0.59
C ASP A 150 -8.05 -23.74 -0.08
N GLY A 151 -7.78 -23.31 1.16
CA GLY A 151 -6.52 -23.54 1.83
C GLY A 151 -6.19 -25.02 2.09
N SER A 152 -7.12 -25.96 1.90
CA SER A 152 -6.83 -27.39 1.99
C SER A 152 -6.06 -27.94 0.78
N THR A 153 -6.01 -27.16 -0.30
CA THR A 153 -5.30 -27.53 -1.53
C THR A 153 -3.99 -26.74 -1.66
N PRO A 154 -2.90 -27.36 -2.14
CA PRO A 154 -1.59 -26.71 -2.22
C PRO A 154 -1.54 -25.51 -3.18
N TYR A 155 -2.49 -25.42 -4.11
CA TYR A 155 -2.57 -24.34 -5.10
C TYR A 155 -3.72 -23.36 -4.83
N GLY A 156 -4.48 -23.54 -3.73
CA GLY A 156 -5.60 -22.67 -3.40
C GLY A 156 -6.70 -22.69 -4.47
N THR A 157 -7.28 -23.85 -4.76
CA THR A 157 -8.41 -23.97 -5.69
C THR A 157 -9.50 -22.95 -5.32
N ILE A 158 -9.99 -22.20 -6.30
CA ILE A 158 -11.08 -21.25 -6.08
C ILE A 158 -12.38 -22.04 -5.90
N ILE A 159 -13.02 -21.86 -4.75
CA ILE A 159 -14.33 -22.43 -4.42
C ILE A 159 -15.34 -21.31 -4.17
N HIS A 160 -16.63 -21.65 -4.21
CA HIS A 160 -17.72 -20.71 -3.92
C HIS A 160 -17.78 -19.47 -4.83
N ALA A 161 -17.11 -19.48 -5.99
CA ALA A 161 -17.20 -18.44 -7.00
C ALA A 161 -18.29 -18.76 -8.02
N GLY A 162 -19.02 -17.76 -8.48
CA GLY A 162 -20.00 -17.92 -9.57
C GLY A 162 -21.18 -16.95 -9.49
N PRO A 163 -22.09 -16.98 -10.48
CA PRO A 163 -23.31 -16.18 -10.46
C PRO A 163 -24.12 -16.48 -9.20
N ALA A 164 -24.62 -15.44 -8.51
CA ALA A 164 -25.41 -15.62 -7.30
C ALA A 164 -26.74 -16.37 -7.56
N THR A 165 -27.17 -16.44 -8.82
CA THR A 165 -28.34 -17.18 -9.31
C THR A 165 -28.07 -18.63 -9.69
N ASP A 166 -26.82 -19.11 -9.60
CA ASP A 166 -26.48 -20.50 -9.90
C ASP A 166 -27.26 -21.45 -8.97
N PRO A 167 -27.88 -22.53 -9.48
CA PRO A 167 -28.54 -23.54 -8.66
C PRO A 167 -27.68 -24.12 -7.52
N ALA A 168 -26.35 -24.12 -7.66
CA ALA A 168 -25.40 -24.50 -6.62
C ALA A 168 -25.51 -23.64 -5.35
N PHE A 169 -26.05 -22.42 -5.46
CA PHE A 169 -26.26 -21.48 -4.35
C PHE A 169 -27.74 -21.33 -3.95
N ALA A 170 -28.62 -22.24 -4.38
CA ALA A 170 -30.05 -22.19 -4.06
C ALA A 170 -30.36 -22.24 -2.56
N ALA A 171 -29.44 -22.80 -1.75
CA ALA A 171 -29.54 -22.84 -0.29
C ALA A 171 -29.12 -21.52 0.40
N GLY A 172 -28.67 -20.52 -0.36
CA GLY A 172 -28.19 -19.23 0.11
C GLY A 172 -26.69 -19.02 -0.09
N ALA A 173 -26.17 -17.95 0.51
CA ALA A 173 -24.77 -17.57 0.38
C ALA A 173 -23.82 -18.67 0.90
N PRO A 174 -22.75 -19.01 0.16
CA PRO A 174 -21.73 -19.93 0.64
C PRO A 174 -21.15 -19.47 1.97
N LYS A 175 -20.90 -20.41 2.89
CA LYS A 175 -20.43 -20.11 4.23
C LYS A 175 -18.92 -20.21 4.35
N VAL A 176 -18.35 -19.33 5.17
CA VAL A 176 -16.95 -19.31 5.60
C VAL A 176 -16.91 -19.11 7.11
N ALA A 177 -15.80 -19.46 7.76
CA ALA A 177 -15.63 -19.14 9.17
C ALA A 177 -15.57 -17.61 9.33
N ALA A 178 -16.41 -17.06 10.21
CA ALA A 178 -16.30 -15.67 10.63
C ALA A 178 -15.00 -15.45 11.43
N ASP A 179 -14.46 -14.24 11.35
CA ASP A 179 -13.24 -13.86 12.06
C ASP A 179 -13.29 -12.36 12.39
N SER A 180 -13.21 -12.02 13.67
CA SER A 180 -13.16 -10.62 14.10
C SER A 180 -11.85 -9.93 13.71
N ASP A 181 -10.76 -10.69 13.55
CA ASP A 181 -9.44 -10.15 13.23
C ASP A 181 -9.30 -9.82 11.74
N ARG A 182 -10.26 -10.25 10.90
CA ARG A 182 -10.35 -9.79 9.51
C ARG A 182 -10.90 -8.37 9.38
N ARG A 183 -11.34 -7.71 10.47
CA ARG A 183 -11.87 -6.34 10.42
C ARG A 183 -10.93 -5.41 9.65
N SER A 184 -11.50 -4.57 8.79
CA SER A 184 -10.80 -3.46 8.15
C SER A 184 -10.40 -2.42 9.20
N LEU A 185 -9.15 -1.96 9.14
CA LEU A 185 -8.62 -0.86 9.94
C LEU A 185 -8.91 0.47 9.27
N VAL A 186 -9.26 1.48 10.07
CA VAL A 186 -9.15 2.87 9.58
C VAL A 186 -7.70 3.33 9.65
N ARG A 187 -7.35 4.35 8.86
CA ARG A 187 -5.96 4.85 8.73
C ARG A 187 -5.23 5.05 10.06
N THR A 188 -5.88 5.67 11.04
CA THR A 188 -5.28 5.91 12.36
C THR A 188 -4.99 4.61 13.11
N GLU A 189 -5.88 3.62 13.04
CA GLU A 189 -5.65 2.31 13.66
C GLU A 189 -4.49 1.58 12.98
N TRP A 190 -4.40 1.63 11.64
CA TRP A 190 -3.29 1.06 10.88
C TRP A 190 -1.95 1.64 11.32
N ILE A 191 -1.84 2.97 11.46
CA ILE A 191 -0.63 3.64 11.95
C ILE A 191 -0.27 3.17 13.37
N GLN A 192 -1.26 3.06 14.27
CA GLN A 192 -1.01 2.67 15.66
C GLN A 192 -0.44 1.24 15.80
N GLU A 193 -0.71 0.35 14.86
CA GLU A 193 -0.15 -1.00 14.90
C GLU A 193 1.37 -1.03 14.73
N PHE A 194 1.98 -0.06 14.01
CA PHE A 194 3.43 0.07 13.88
C PHE A 194 4.12 0.48 15.20
N PHE A 195 3.39 1.04 16.15
CA PHE A 195 3.91 1.31 17.50
C PHE A 195 3.87 0.06 18.40
N LYS A 196 3.11 -0.97 18.01
CA LYS A 196 3.04 -2.29 18.68
C LYS A 196 4.04 -3.25 18.03
N THR A 197 5.32 -2.94 18.22
CA THR A 197 6.45 -3.62 17.57
C THR A 197 7.59 -3.88 18.57
N THR A 198 8.45 -4.85 18.25
CA THR A 198 9.69 -5.12 19.00
C THR A 198 10.96 -4.70 18.26
N THR A 199 10.85 -4.42 16.97
CA THR A 199 11.93 -3.87 16.13
C THR A 199 12.01 -2.34 16.27
N LYS A 200 12.98 -1.73 15.58
CA LYS A 200 13.30 -0.30 15.73
C LYS A 200 13.33 0.42 14.37
N PRO A 201 13.13 1.75 14.37
CA PRO A 201 12.60 2.54 15.48
C PRO A 201 11.12 2.22 15.76
N VAL A 202 10.64 2.41 17.00
CA VAL A 202 9.21 2.14 17.30
C VAL A 202 8.34 3.08 16.47
N GLY A 203 7.31 2.55 15.80
CA GLY A 203 6.50 3.29 14.84
C GLY A 203 7.09 3.36 13.44
N HIS A 204 8.31 2.85 13.19
CA HIS A 204 8.89 2.66 11.84
C HIS A 204 8.79 3.90 10.94
N GLY A 205 9.10 5.05 11.54
CA GLY A 205 9.00 6.38 10.92
C GLY A 205 7.80 7.22 11.38
N PHE A 206 6.67 6.61 11.74
CA PHE A 206 5.47 7.36 12.17
C PHE A 206 5.65 8.13 13.48
N HIS A 207 6.66 7.80 14.30
CA HIS A 207 7.05 8.59 15.47
C HIS A 207 7.70 9.95 15.10
N LEU A 208 8.07 10.15 13.83
CA LEU A 208 8.64 11.38 13.30
C LEU A 208 7.59 12.30 12.66
N VAL A 209 6.35 11.83 12.52
CA VAL A 209 5.24 12.67 12.05
C VAL A 209 5.03 13.80 13.06
N ASP A 210 4.90 15.03 12.56
CA ASP A 210 4.66 16.19 13.42
C ASP A 210 3.36 15.99 14.22
N LYS A 211 3.45 16.10 15.55
CA LYS A 211 2.33 15.98 16.49
C LYS A 211 1.18 16.95 16.20
N ASP A 212 1.45 18.06 15.51
CA ASP A 212 0.44 19.06 15.15
C ASP A 212 -0.23 18.76 13.79
N SER A 213 0.20 17.69 13.11
CA SER A 213 -0.46 17.17 11.90
C SER A 213 -1.82 16.56 12.22
N PRO A 214 -2.77 16.58 11.26
CA PRO A 214 -4.07 15.98 11.47
C PRO A 214 -3.96 14.46 11.66
N PRO A 215 -4.95 13.83 12.31
CA PRO A 215 -5.02 12.38 12.42
C PRO A 215 -4.93 11.70 11.05
N GLY A 216 -4.07 10.67 10.94
CA GLY A 216 -3.88 9.94 9.69
C GLY A 216 -2.84 10.54 8.74
N PHE A 217 -2.19 11.66 9.10
CA PHE A 217 -1.05 12.16 8.34
C PHE A 217 0.15 11.21 8.50
N THR A 218 0.75 10.81 7.39
CA THR A 218 1.76 9.72 7.34
C THR A 218 3.04 10.15 6.64
N CYS A 219 3.16 11.42 6.23
CA CYS A 219 4.40 11.95 5.69
C CYS A 219 5.40 12.29 6.81
N TYR A 220 6.65 11.89 6.63
CA TYR A 220 7.76 12.20 7.55
C TYR A 220 9.08 12.17 6.78
N SER A 221 10.17 12.62 7.40
CA SER A 221 11.50 12.45 6.83
C SER A 221 12.52 12.06 7.89
N PHE A 222 13.62 11.47 7.45
CA PHE A 222 14.71 11.08 8.32
C PHE A 222 16.06 11.14 7.59
N VAL A 223 17.13 11.14 8.38
CA VAL A 223 18.51 11.04 7.90
C VAL A 223 19.06 9.70 8.40
N PRO A 224 19.18 8.67 7.55
CA PRO A 224 19.51 7.31 7.98
C PRO A 224 20.90 7.22 8.65
N ASN A 225 21.85 7.99 8.15
CA ASN A 225 23.22 8.00 8.64
C ASN A 225 23.69 9.45 8.79
N PRO A 226 23.93 9.96 10.01
CA PRO A 226 24.27 11.38 10.24
C PRO A 226 25.63 11.79 9.64
N LYS A 227 26.45 10.83 9.20
CA LYS A 227 27.74 11.08 8.52
C LYS A 227 27.57 11.30 7.02
N ILE A 228 26.40 10.98 6.47
CA ILE A 228 26.07 11.12 5.06
C ILE A 228 24.94 12.15 4.98
N PRO A 229 25.08 13.25 4.22
CA PRO A 229 24.03 14.26 4.08
C PRO A 229 22.93 13.74 3.14
N LEU A 230 22.30 12.62 3.48
CA LEU A 230 21.21 11.99 2.73
C LEU A 230 19.92 12.12 3.56
N LYS A 231 18.90 12.73 2.99
CA LYS A 231 17.56 12.83 3.55
C LYS A 231 16.63 11.91 2.78
N VAL A 232 15.88 11.09 3.51
CA VAL A 232 14.78 10.30 2.96
C VAL A 232 13.48 10.99 3.33
N ILE A 233 12.71 11.41 2.32
CA ILE A 233 11.39 12.01 2.44
C ILE A 233 10.38 10.89 2.18
N VAL A 234 9.66 10.45 3.20
CA VAL A 234 8.60 9.46 3.07
C VAL A 234 7.30 10.20 2.85
N LEU A 235 6.76 10.11 1.64
CA LEU A 235 5.61 10.84 1.17
C LEU A 235 4.41 9.89 1.06
N ASP A 236 3.31 10.23 1.74
CA ASP A 236 2.01 9.63 1.45
C ASP A 236 1.42 10.33 0.22
N ASP A 237 1.55 9.69 -0.93
CA ASP A 237 0.98 10.12 -2.19
C ASP A 237 -0.29 9.34 -2.56
N THR A 238 -0.93 8.68 -1.60
CA THR A 238 -2.20 7.96 -1.81
C THR A 238 -3.39 8.92 -1.79
N GLN A 239 -4.43 8.61 -2.57
CA GLN A 239 -5.67 9.39 -2.57
C GLN A 239 -6.37 9.37 -1.21
N ARG A 240 -7.22 10.37 -0.93
CA ARG A 240 -7.93 10.44 0.37
C ARG A 240 -9.19 9.60 0.37
N GLU A 241 -9.50 9.02 1.52
CA GLU A 241 -10.69 8.20 1.74
C GLU A 241 -11.98 9.03 1.82
N ASP A 242 -11.83 10.32 2.15
CA ASP A 242 -12.91 11.29 2.38
C ASP A 242 -13.05 12.32 1.26
N ASP A 243 -12.38 12.12 0.11
CA ASP A 243 -12.44 13.06 -1.00
C ASP A 243 -13.82 13.17 -1.66
N GLY A 244 -14.65 12.14 -1.49
CA GLY A 244 -15.99 12.03 -2.07
C GLY A 244 -16.01 11.40 -3.46
N SER A 245 -14.87 10.94 -3.97
CA SER A 245 -14.80 10.22 -5.24
C SER A 245 -15.53 8.89 -5.15
N THR A 246 -16.25 8.54 -6.20
CA THR A 246 -16.89 7.22 -6.34
C THR A 246 -16.12 6.30 -7.27
N ASP A 247 -14.98 6.74 -7.80
CA ASP A 247 -14.09 5.94 -8.66
C ASP A 247 -13.11 5.11 -7.82
N ILE A 248 -12.20 4.39 -8.49
CA ILE A 248 -11.04 3.75 -7.85
C ILE A 248 -10.06 4.82 -7.33
N HIS A 249 -9.45 4.54 -6.17
CA HIS A 249 -8.48 5.37 -5.45
C HIS A 249 -7.04 4.86 -5.57
N GLY A 250 -6.72 4.20 -6.69
CA GLY A 250 -5.36 3.72 -7.00
C GLY A 250 -4.39 4.84 -7.41
N HIS A 251 -4.87 6.08 -7.51
CA HIS A 251 -4.11 7.18 -8.08
C HIS A 251 -3.09 7.81 -7.14
N GLY A 252 -2.05 8.40 -7.74
CA GLY A 252 -1.15 9.32 -7.07
C GLY A 252 -1.84 10.64 -6.79
N TYR A 253 -1.71 11.17 -5.57
CA TYR A 253 -2.49 12.29 -5.07
C TYR A 253 -1.76 13.06 -3.97
N LEU A 254 -1.86 14.39 -3.98
CA LEU A 254 -1.48 15.21 -2.84
C LEU A 254 -2.58 16.24 -2.56
N ASP A 255 -3.08 16.26 -1.32
CA ASP A 255 -3.87 17.39 -0.84
C ASP A 255 -2.98 18.60 -0.60
N ALA A 256 -3.60 19.76 -0.38
CA ALA A 256 -2.89 21.02 -0.20
C ALA A 256 -1.88 20.96 0.95
N GLN A 257 -2.18 20.20 2.01
CA GLN A 257 -1.30 20.08 3.16
C GLN A 257 -0.07 19.23 2.83
N ARG A 258 -0.24 18.05 2.24
CA ARG A 258 0.86 17.18 1.84
C ARG A 258 1.72 17.81 0.76
N TRP A 259 1.12 18.56 -0.16
CA TRP A 259 1.85 19.32 -1.16
C TRP A 259 2.73 20.42 -0.53
N ALA A 260 2.16 21.25 0.34
CA ALA A 260 2.91 22.29 1.04
C ALA A 260 4.02 21.68 1.92
N TRP A 261 3.75 20.56 2.59
CA TRP A 261 4.73 19.81 3.37
C TRP A 261 5.90 19.33 2.51
N LEU A 262 5.63 18.71 1.34
CA LEU A 262 6.68 18.25 0.42
C LEU A 262 7.55 19.41 -0.05
N GLN A 263 6.95 20.55 -0.44
CA GLN A 263 7.69 21.73 -0.85
C GLN A 263 8.61 22.25 0.27
N ALA A 264 8.14 22.26 1.51
CA ALA A 264 8.94 22.65 2.68
C ALA A 264 10.10 21.67 2.91
N GLU A 265 9.88 20.37 2.75
CA GLU A 265 10.90 19.35 2.93
C GLU A 265 12.00 19.41 1.86
N LEU A 266 11.63 19.68 0.61
CA LEU A 266 12.57 19.91 -0.50
C LEU A 266 13.38 21.19 -0.28
N ALA A 267 12.72 22.28 0.11
CA ALA A 267 13.40 23.55 0.41
C ALA A 267 14.37 23.41 1.59
N LYS A 268 13.97 22.68 2.64
CA LYS A 268 14.82 22.38 3.78
C LYS A 268 16.04 21.54 3.38
N GLY A 269 15.84 20.48 2.60
CA GLY A 269 16.96 19.65 2.13
C GLY A 269 17.95 20.43 1.26
N GLN A 270 17.47 21.36 0.43
CA GLN A 270 18.32 22.32 -0.29
C GLN A 270 19.12 23.22 0.65
N ALA A 271 18.44 23.87 1.61
CA ALA A 271 19.10 24.78 2.56
C ALA A 271 20.15 24.06 3.42
N ASP A 272 19.89 22.80 3.78
CA ASP A 272 20.77 21.97 4.60
C ASP A 272 21.85 21.23 3.78
N ASN A 273 21.93 21.46 2.46
CA ASN A 273 22.85 20.80 1.52
C ASN A 273 22.78 19.26 1.56
N GLN A 274 21.57 18.72 1.66
CA GLN A 274 21.31 17.29 1.72
C GLN A 274 20.96 16.74 0.34
N LEU A 275 21.54 15.61 -0.07
CA LEU A 275 20.98 14.79 -1.12
C LEU A 275 19.64 14.22 -0.67
N MET A 276 18.67 14.08 -1.57
CA MET A 276 17.32 13.66 -1.22
C MET A 276 16.86 12.43 -2.01
N ILE A 277 16.14 11.56 -1.33
CA ILE A 277 15.34 10.48 -1.90
C ILE A 277 13.90 10.71 -1.46
N ILE A 278 12.96 10.65 -2.40
CA ILE A 278 11.53 10.56 -2.07
C ILE A 278 11.15 9.09 -2.12
N ALA A 279 10.60 8.57 -1.01
CA ALA A 279 9.98 7.26 -0.92
C ALA A 279 8.47 7.45 -0.88
N ALA A 280 7.79 6.97 -1.91
CA ALA A 280 6.34 7.09 -2.05
C ALA A 280 5.77 5.75 -2.53
N HIS A 281 4.46 5.58 -2.45
CA HIS A 281 3.87 4.35 -2.94
C HIS A 281 3.66 4.39 -4.45
N VAL A 282 3.04 5.46 -4.96
CA VAL A 282 2.64 5.58 -6.35
C VAL A 282 3.81 6.14 -7.20
N PRO A 283 4.20 5.47 -8.30
CA PRO A 283 5.17 6.02 -9.23
C PRO A 283 4.56 7.12 -10.10
N ILE A 284 5.39 8.02 -10.63
CA ILE A 284 4.93 9.18 -11.41
C ILE A 284 5.30 9.08 -12.91
N GLY A 285 4.37 9.47 -13.77
CA GLY A 285 4.55 9.60 -15.23
C GLY A 285 4.89 8.28 -15.94
N VAL A 286 4.45 7.15 -15.42
CA VAL A 286 4.72 5.82 -15.97
C VAL A 286 3.50 5.18 -16.63
N ALA A 287 2.35 5.83 -16.54
CA ALA A 287 1.13 5.48 -17.22
C ALA A 287 0.48 6.73 -17.87
N PRO A 288 -0.47 6.55 -18.80
CA PRO A 288 -1.21 7.68 -19.38
C PRO A 288 -2.05 8.42 -18.33
N ILE A 289 -2.21 9.74 -18.50
CA ILE A 289 -3.14 10.55 -17.70
C ILE A 289 -4.55 9.95 -17.83
N GLY A 290 -5.21 9.72 -16.70
CA GLY A 290 -6.52 9.04 -16.62
C GLY A 290 -6.43 7.53 -16.40
N SER A 291 -5.23 6.95 -16.25
CA SER A 291 -5.07 5.61 -15.71
C SER A 291 -5.28 5.61 -14.19
N GLU A 292 -5.94 4.56 -13.67
CA GLU A 292 -6.08 4.28 -12.23
C GLU A 292 -4.75 4.11 -11.48
N LEU A 293 -3.63 4.01 -12.20
CA LEU A 293 -2.28 3.81 -11.67
C LEU A 293 -1.37 5.03 -11.88
N GLU A 294 -1.94 6.17 -12.29
CA GLU A 294 -1.24 7.43 -12.53
C GLU A 294 -1.83 8.56 -11.68
N TRP A 295 -1.16 9.70 -11.68
CA TRP A 295 -1.59 10.92 -11.00
C TRP A 295 -3.08 11.25 -11.24
N TRP A 296 -3.80 11.48 -10.15
CA TRP A 296 -5.23 11.70 -10.18
C TRP A 296 -5.57 12.97 -10.96
N GLY A 297 -6.38 12.81 -12.01
CA GLY A 297 -6.83 13.89 -12.89
C GLY A 297 -8.10 14.63 -12.40
N GLU A 298 -8.53 14.36 -11.16
CA GLU A 298 -9.77 14.82 -10.51
C GLU A 298 -11.06 14.23 -11.08
N THR A 299 -12.03 13.97 -10.20
CA THR A 299 -13.39 13.59 -10.57
C THR A 299 -14.36 14.76 -10.44
N LYS A 300 -15.51 14.67 -11.12
CA LYS A 300 -16.53 15.70 -11.07
C LYS A 300 -17.09 15.83 -9.65
N ASP A 301 -17.41 17.05 -9.23
CA ASP A 301 -18.11 17.37 -7.98
C ASP A 301 -17.29 17.10 -6.69
N ILE A 302 -15.96 16.93 -6.81
CA ILE A 302 -15.04 16.90 -5.66
C ILE A 302 -14.96 18.28 -5.02
N ALA A 303 -15.07 18.31 -3.69
CA ALA A 303 -14.98 19.54 -2.92
C ALA A 303 -13.58 20.19 -3.10
N PRO A 304 -13.48 21.52 -3.23
CA PRO A 304 -12.21 22.19 -3.54
C PRO A 304 -11.05 21.84 -2.59
N GLN A 305 -11.33 21.60 -1.31
CA GLN A 305 -10.32 21.23 -0.33
C GLN A 305 -9.81 19.79 -0.46
N HIS A 306 -10.47 18.94 -1.26
CA HIS A 306 -10.08 17.56 -1.54
C HIS A 306 -9.55 17.38 -2.97
N GLN A 307 -9.47 18.45 -3.76
CA GLN A 307 -8.86 18.43 -5.08
C GLN A 307 -7.36 18.10 -4.99
N ASN A 308 -6.81 17.57 -6.08
CA ASN A 308 -5.38 17.30 -6.14
C ASN A 308 -4.64 18.64 -6.23
N ALA A 309 -3.85 18.98 -5.22
CA ALA A 309 -3.29 20.32 -5.07
C ALA A 309 -2.22 20.65 -6.12
N VAL A 310 -1.74 19.65 -6.85
CA VAL A 310 -0.70 19.80 -7.86
C VAL A 310 -0.95 18.87 -9.03
N SER A 311 -0.77 19.36 -10.26
CA SER A 311 -0.78 18.51 -11.44
C SER A 311 0.53 17.73 -11.55
N LEU A 312 0.51 16.57 -12.21
CA LEU A 312 1.73 15.78 -12.45
C LEU A 312 2.86 16.61 -13.09
N ALA A 313 2.52 17.45 -14.07
CA ALA A 313 3.50 18.31 -14.73
C ALA A 313 4.11 19.34 -13.77
N ALA A 314 3.30 19.94 -12.88
CA ALA A 314 3.79 20.89 -11.88
C ALA A 314 4.59 20.22 -10.77
N LEU A 315 4.22 18.99 -10.38
CA LEU A 315 5.01 18.17 -9.46
C LEU A 315 6.38 17.88 -10.06
N VAL A 316 6.44 17.27 -11.25
CA VAL A 316 7.69 16.94 -11.94
C VAL A 316 8.55 18.19 -12.10
N LYS A 317 7.96 19.31 -12.51
CA LYS A 317 8.68 20.58 -12.62
C LYS A 317 9.29 20.99 -11.26
N THR A 318 8.55 20.90 -10.17
CA THR A 318 9.06 21.25 -8.83
C THR A 318 10.21 20.34 -8.41
N LEU A 319 10.10 19.03 -8.68
CA LEU A 319 11.16 18.07 -8.42
C LEU A 319 12.42 18.38 -9.25
N GLN A 320 12.27 18.73 -10.53
CA GLN A 320 13.40 19.15 -11.39
C GLN A 320 14.04 20.48 -10.96
N HIS A 321 13.30 21.36 -10.26
CA HIS A 321 13.86 22.57 -9.66
C HIS A 321 14.53 22.32 -8.30
N THR A 322 14.69 21.05 -7.92
CA THR A 322 15.36 20.62 -6.69
C THR A 322 16.64 19.85 -7.04
N PRO A 323 17.77 20.54 -7.29
CA PRO A 323 18.95 19.96 -7.94
C PRO A 323 19.72 18.90 -7.11
N ASN A 324 19.36 18.73 -5.85
CA ASN A 324 19.88 17.74 -4.92
C ASN A 324 18.93 16.54 -4.72
N LEU A 325 17.82 16.47 -5.45
CA LEU A 325 16.97 15.29 -5.50
C LEU A 325 17.60 14.22 -6.40
N LEU A 326 17.92 13.06 -5.84
CA LEU A 326 18.53 11.95 -6.57
C LEU A 326 17.49 11.07 -7.24
N MET A 327 16.45 10.69 -6.48
CA MET A 327 15.48 9.71 -6.94
C MET A 327 14.13 9.75 -6.22
N TRP A 328 13.12 9.25 -6.92
CA TRP A 328 11.82 8.80 -6.44
C TRP A 328 11.82 7.27 -6.42
N ILE A 329 11.60 6.65 -5.27
CA ILE A 329 11.45 5.19 -5.16
C ILE A 329 9.98 4.86 -4.92
N ALA A 330 9.45 3.88 -5.66
CA ALA A 330 8.03 3.56 -5.66
C ALA A 330 7.73 2.06 -5.74
N GLY A 331 6.50 1.70 -5.34
CA GLY A 331 5.92 0.37 -5.47
C GLY A 331 4.74 0.40 -6.45
N HIS A 332 3.55 -0.01 -5.95
CA HIS A 332 2.24 0.08 -6.59
C HIS A 332 2.03 -0.79 -7.86
N ARG A 333 2.85 -0.61 -8.90
CA ARG A 333 2.72 -1.32 -10.19
C ARG A 333 3.30 -2.73 -10.19
N HIS A 334 4.04 -3.09 -9.14
CA HIS A 334 4.73 -4.38 -8.99
C HIS A 334 5.79 -4.65 -10.07
N LEU A 335 6.44 -3.61 -10.58
CA LEU A 335 7.48 -3.72 -11.59
C LEU A 335 8.86 -3.49 -10.99
N ASN A 336 9.87 -4.17 -11.54
CA ASN A 336 11.27 -3.87 -11.29
C ASN A 336 11.81 -3.08 -12.49
N THR A 337 11.70 -1.75 -12.44
CA THR A 337 12.03 -0.87 -13.56
C THR A 337 12.64 0.45 -13.10
N VAL A 338 13.43 1.07 -13.96
CA VAL A 338 14.06 2.36 -13.74
C VAL A 338 13.70 3.30 -14.88
N LYS A 339 13.29 4.52 -14.53
CA LYS A 339 12.98 5.59 -15.49
C LYS A 339 13.80 6.83 -15.15
N ALA A 340 14.38 7.46 -16.15
CA ALA A 340 14.99 8.78 -16.00
C ALA A 340 13.95 9.89 -16.19
N PHE A 341 14.00 10.91 -15.33
CA PHE A 341 13.43 12.22 -15.60
C PHE A 341 14.58 13.15 -15.99
N PRO A 342 14.89 13.29 -17.29
CA PRO A 342 16.02 14.10 -17.72
C PRO A 342 15.77 15.58 -17.42
N SER A 343 16.84 16.31 -17.13
CA SER A 343 16.78 17.77 -17.09
C SER A 343 16.33 18.32 -18.45
N ALA A 344 15.49 19.36 -18.43
CA ALA A 344 15.13 20.10 -19.63
C ALA A 344 16.29 20.94 -20.17
N ASP A 345 17.25 21.29 -19.31
CA ASP A 345 18.48 22.02 -19.65
C ASP A 345 19.68 21.07 -19.57
N PRO A 346 20.26 20.64 -20.70
CA PRO A 346 21.43 19.75 -20.71
C PRO A 346 22.65 20.33 -19.98
N ALA A 347 22.72 21.65 -19.78
CA ALA A 347 23.78 22.29 -18.99
C ALA A 347 23.57 22.19 -17.47
N LYS A 348 22.40 21.70 -17.03
CA LYS A 348 22.01 21.50 -15.63
C LYS A 348 21.57 20.05 -15.39
N PRO A 349 22.46 19.06 -15.54
CA PRO A 349 22.11 17.65 -15.39
C PRO A 349 21.57 17.31 -13.99
N GLU A 350 21.93 18.09 -12.96
CA GLU A 350 21.46 17.96 -11.58
C GLU A 350 19.95 18.25 -11.42
N GLN A 351 19.31 18.88 -12.39
CA GLN A 351 17.84 19.04 -12.43
C GLN A 351 17.11 17.79 -12.93
N GLY A 352 17.84 16.74 -13.32
CA GLY A 352 17.27 15.42 -13.59
C GLY A 352 17.29 14.54 -12.35
N PHE A 353 16.38 13.57 -12.29
CA PHE A 353 16.33 12.58 -11.22
C PHE A 353 15.89 11.20 -11.74
N TRP A 354 16.12 10.16 -10.95
CA TRP A 354 15.69 8.80 -11.28
C TRP A 354 14.37 8.46 -10.63
N GLN A 355 13.57 7.63 -11.28
CA GLN A 355 12.52 6.88 -10.61
C GLN A 355 12.87 5.40 -10.63
N VAL A 356 12.80 4.76 -9.48
CA VAL A 356 13.07 3.33 -9.32
C VAL A 356 11.83 2.67 -8.73
N GLU A 357 11.23 1.78 -9.49
CA GLU A 357 10.12 0.94 -9.04
C GLU A 357 10.65 -0.42 -8.60
N THR A 358 10.10 -0.93 -7.50
CA THR A 358 10.40 -2.29 -7.02
C THR A 358 9.20 -3.22 -7.16
N SER A 359 9.46 -4.47 -7.56
CA SER A 359 8.42 -5.50 -7.67
C SER A 359 7.85 -5.89 -6.30
N SER A 360 6.58 -6.27 -6.26
CA SER A 360 5.97 -6.81 -5.05
C SER A 360 6.55 -8.17 -4.68
N LEU A 361 6.75 -8.42 -3.39
CA LEU A 361 7.09 -9.75 -2.87
C LEU A 361 5.98 -10.78 -3.09
N ARG A 362 4.77 -10.34 -3.46
CA ARG A 362 3.67 -11.22 -3.86
C ARG A 362 3.92 -11.85 -5.23
N ASP A 363 4.57 -11.14 -6.14
CA ASP A 363 4.58 -11.50 -7.56
C ASP A 363 5.76 -12.38 -7.93
N PHE A 364 5.49 -13.35 -8.82
CA PHE A 364 6.54 -14.17 -9.42
C PHE A 364 7.57 -13.26 -10.14
N PRO A 365 8.89 -13.51 -10.06
CA PRO A 365 9.54 -14.73 -9.53
C PRO A 365 9.89 -14.71 -8.04
N GLN A 366 9.65 -13.61 -7.33
CA GLN A 366 10.06 -13.45 -5.92
C GLN A 366 11.55 -13.76 -5.71
N GLN A 367 12.44 -13.27 -6.60
CA GLN A 367 13.88 -13.57 -6.58
C GLN A 367 14.62 -13.10 -5.31
N PHE A 368 13.98 -12.24 -4.51
CA PHE A 368 14.52 -11.70 -3.27
C PHE A 368 14.40 -12.67 -2.07
N ARG A 369 13.96 -13.92 -2.30
CA ARG A 369 13.98 -15.00 -1.32
C ARG A 369 14.99 -16.06 -1.74
N THR A 370 15.78 -16.56 -0.80
CA THR A 370 16.76 -17.64 -1.00
C THR A 370 16.45 -18.82 -0.11
#